data_AF-A0A0H2THN8-F1
#
_entry.id   AF-A0A0H2THN8-F1
#
_cell.length_a   1.000
_cell.length_b   1.000
_cell.length_c   1.000
_cell.angle_alpha   90.00
_cell.angle_beta   90.00
_cell.angle_gamma   90.00
#
_symmetry.space_group_name_H-M   'P 1'
#
loop_
_entity.id
_entity.type
_entity.pdbx_description
1 polymer ?
#
loop_
_entity_poly.entity_id
_entity_poly.type
_entity_poly.pdbx_seq_one_letter_code
_entity_poly.pdbx_strand_id
1 'polypeptide(L)'
;MPTDPARVAVIGAGPAGLAAIKSLQEEGFQVTGFERRSAVGGLWAFSDDPNCTSATTGTRYQMSKFISCFTDFPFPDDFPRFPMAEDMAKYYQSYAEHFCLIDKIRFSTVVSSVRRSSDDTAWLLDIEGEEGPLSFDK
;
A
#
# COMPACT_ATOMS: atom_id res chain seq x y z
N MET A 1 31.46 9.05 -4.18
CA MET A 1 30.23 9.76 -4.59
C MET A 1 29.08 9.08 -3.88
N PRO A 2 28.21 9.80 -3.14
CA PRO A 2 26.95 9.20 -2.72
C PRO A 2 26.18 8.84 -3.99
N THR A 3 25.88 7.57 -4.18
CA THR A 3 24.96 7.13 -5.24
C THR A 3 23.57 7.61 -4.88
N ASP A 4 22.81 8.17 -5.83
CA ASP A 4 21.42 8.49 -5.60
C ASP A 4 20.67 7.26 -5.06
N PRO A 5 19.76 7.44 -4.07
CA PRO A 5 19.05 6.32 -3.49
C PRO A 5 18.18 5.62 -4.54
N ALA A 6 18.27 4.29 -4.59
CA ALA A 6 17.58 3.49 -5.59
C ALA A 6 16.05 3.69 -5.51
N ARG A 7 15.42 3.76 -6.68
CA ARG A 7 13.99 3.94 -6.87
C ARG A 7 13.27 2.60 -6.81
N VAL A 8 12.24 2.51 -5.97
CA VAL A 8 11.48 1.27 -5.75
C VAL A 8 10.01 1.50 -6.00
N ALA A 9 9.40 0.66 -6.83
CA ALA A 9 7.95 0.65 -7.03
C ALA A 9 7.28 -0.38 -6.12
N VAL A 10 6.22 0.03 -5.41
CA VAL A 10 5.36 -0.89 -4.65
C VAL A 10 3.98 -0.88 -5.27
N ILE A 11 3.50 -2.04 -5.71
CA ILE A 11 2.19 -2.19 -6.37
C ILE A 11 1.15 -2.68 -5.35
N GLY A 12 0.16 -1.84 -5.08
CA GLY A 12 -0.91 -2.02 -4.09
C GLY A 12 -0.60 -1.32 -2.76
N ALA A 13 -1.59 -0.65 -2.18
CA ALA A 13 -1.54 0.02 -0.87
C ALA A 13 -2.45 -0.69 0.16
N GLY A 14 -2.55 -2.01 0.06
CA GLY A 14 -3.10 -2.85 1.14
C GLY A 14 -2.11 -3.01 2.32
N PRO A 15 -2.42 -3.85 3.32
CA PRO A 15 -1.59 -4.01 4.52
C PRO A 15 -0.11 -4.32 4.22
N ALA A 16 0.14 -5.25 3.28
CA ALA A 16 1.49 -5.60 2.86
C ALA A 16 2.20 -4.45 2.12
N GLY A 17 1.47 -3.72 1.27
CA GLY A 17 1.98 -2.56 0.54
C GLY A 17 2.39 -1.43 1.48
N LEU A 18 1.55 -1.10 2.46
CA LEU A 18 1.86 -0.09 3.47
C LEU A 18 3.11 -0.46 4.28
N ALA A 19 3.22 -1.72 4.72
CA ALA A 19 4.41 -2.21 5.43
C ALA A 19 5.67 -2.12 4.55
N ALA A 20 5.57 -2.48 3.27
CA ALA A 20 6.67 -2.39 2.32
C ALA A 20 7.11 -0.94 2.09
N ILE A 21 6.15 -0.03 1.83
CA ILE A 21 6.45 1.38 1.59
C ILE A 21 7.15 2.00 2.79
N LYS A 22 6.64 1.78 4.01
CA LYS A 22 7.28 2.27 5.23
C LYS A 22 8.69 1.70 5.39
N SER A 23 8.84 0.39 5.31
CA SER A 23 10.15 -0.26 5.56
C SER A 23 11.19 0.20 4.55
N LEU A 24 10.84 0.29 3.27
CA LEU A 24 11.74 0.77 2.22
C LEU A 24 12.08 2.26 2.40
N GLN A 25 11.12 3.08 2.83
CA GLN A 25 11.37 4.48 3.16
C GLN A 25 12.37 4.61 4.32
N GLU A 26 12.24 3.80 5.37
CA GLU A 26 13.14 3.82 6.53
C GLU A 26 14.56 3.37 6.20
N GLU A 27 14.70 2.44 5.23
CA GLU A 27 15.99 2.03 4.67
C GLU A 27 16.59 3.06 3.68
N GLY A 28 15.90 4.18 3.43
CA GLY A 28 16.40 5.29 2.62
C GLY A 28 16.18 5.14 1.11
N PHE A 29 15.31 4.22 0.66
CA PHE A 29 14.95 4.11 -0.75
C PHE A 29 14.02 5.24 -1.21
N GLN A 30 14.07 5.56 -2.51
CA GLN A 30 13.08 6.43 -3.15
C GLN A 30 11.85 5.62 -3.56
N VAL A 31 10.87 5.53 -2.67
CA VAL A 31 9.71 4.67 -2.86
C VAL A 31 8.55 5.41 -3.55
N THR A 32 7.94 4.77 -4.54
CA THR A 32 6.63 5.15 -5.09
C THR A 32 5.67 3.98 -4.98
N GLY A 33 4.59 4.18 -4.22
CA GLY A 33 3.46 3.27 -4.17
C GLY A 33 2.48 3.54 -5.32
N PHE A 34 1.86 2.50 -5.86
CA PHE A 34 0.80 2.59 -6.86
C PHE A 34 -0.43 1.86 -6.37
N GLU A 35 -1.56 2.54 -6.24
CA GLU A 35 -2.82 1.94 -5.82
C GLU A 35 -3.90 2.27 -6.85
N ARG A 36 -4.59 1.23 -7.33
CA ARG A 36 -5.65 1.37 -8.32
C ARG A 36 -6.88 2.08 -7.74
N ARG A 37 -7.10 1.98 -6.43
CA ARG A 37 -8.20 2.61 -5.70
C ARG A 37 -7.81 4.01 -5.21
N SER A 38 -8.79 4.76 -4.73
CA SER A 38 -8.59 6.11 -4.18
C SER A 38 -8.19 6.14 -2.70
N ALA A 39 -8.00 4.96 -2.07
CA ALA A 39 -7.72 4.84 -0.64
C ALA A 39 -6.83 3.63 -0.35
N VAL A 40 -6.11 3.70 0.78
CA VAL A 40 -5.29 2.59 1.30
C VAL A 40 -6.16 1.53 1.99
N GLY A 41 -5.57 0.39 2.33
CA GLY A 41 -6.19 -0.67 3.12
C GLY A 41 -6.68 -1.86 2.31
N GLY A 42 -6.73 -1.76 0.98
CA GLY A 42 -7.01 -2.88 0.08
C GLY A 42 -8.35 -3.55 0.38
N LEU A 43 -8.33 -4.83 0.79
CA LEU A 43 -9.53 -5.59 1.19
C LEU A 43 -10.39 -4.87 2.24
N TRP A 44 -9.76 -4.15 3.16
CA TRP A 44 -10.44 -3.51 4.29
C TRP A 44 -11.08 -2.17 3.91
N ALA A 45 -10.63 -1.53 2.84
CA ALA A 45 -11.33 -0.40 2.27
C ALA A 45 -12.60 -0.90 1.59
N PHE A 46 -13.76 -0.64 2.19
CA PHE A 46 -15.04 -1.05 1.61
C PHE A 46 -15.29 -0.41 0.24
N SER A 47 -15.96 -1.13 -0.65
CA SER A 47 -16.47 -0.64 -1.93
C SER A 47 -17.68 -1.46 -2.33
N ASP A 48 -18.70 -0.79 -2.87
CA ASP A 48 -19.88 -1.40 -3.49
C ASP A 48 -19.62 -1.81 -4.97
N ASP A 49 -18.46 -1.48 -5.53
CA ASP A 49 -18.08 -1.89 -6.89
C ASP A 49 -17.78 -3.41 -6.94
N PRO A 50 -18.52 -4.19 -7.74
CA PRO A 50 -18.32 -5.64 -7.86
C PRO A 50 -16.96 -6.04 -8.45
N ASN A 51 -16.26 -5.11 -9.12
CA ASN A 51 -14.91 -5.35 -9.65
C ASN A 51 -13.80 -5.13 -8.59
N CYS A 52 -14.18 -4.63 -7.42
CA CYS A 52 -13.29 -4.42 -6.29
C CYS A 52 -13.51 -5.50 -5.23
N THR A 53 -12.48 -6.28 -4.93
CA THR A 53 -12.50 -7.17 -3.78
C THR A 53 -12.49 -6.35 -2.49
N SER A 54 -13.56 -6.48 -1.69
CA SER A 54 -13.72 -5.84 -0.39
C SER A 54 -14.27 -6.83 0.63
N ALA A 55 -13.99 -6.61 1.91
CA ALA A 55 -14.66 -7.30 2.99
C ALA A 55 -16.13 -6.87 3.03
N THR A 56 -17.05 -7.82 3.21
CA THR A 56 -18.48 -7.49 3.28
C THR A 56 -18.81 -6.75 4.58
N THR A 57 -19.86 -5.94 4.53
CA THR A 57 -20.39 -5.27 5.72
C THR A 57 -20.70 -6.28 6.82
N GLY A 58 -20.24 -6.00 8.04
CA GLY A 58 -20.38 -6.91 9.18
C GLY A 58 -19.27 -7.95 9.32
N THR A 59 -18.30 -8.00 8.39
CA THR A 59 -17.12 -8.86 8.54
C THR A 59 -16.34 -8.47 9.81
N ARG A 60 -16.06 -9.48 10.64
CA ARG A 60 -15.23 -9.36 11.84
C ARG A 60 -13.87 -10.00 11.62
N TYR A 61 -12.83 -9.33 12.07
CA TYR A 61 -11.48 -9.87 12.07
C TYR A 61 -11.36 -11.02 13.06
N GLN A 62 -10.82 -12.15 12.63
CA GLN A 62 -10.75 -13.36 13.45
C GLN A 62 -9.64 -13.30 14.51
N MET A 63 -8.63 -12.45 14.31
CA MET A 63 -7.50 -12.30 15.22
C MET A 63 -7.70 -11.12 16.16
N SER A 64 -7.07 -11.21 17.34
CA SER A 64 -7.14 -10.17 18.35
C SER A 64 -6.28 -8.96 17.96
N LYS A 65 -6.73 -7.75 18.27
CA LYS A 65 -6.00 -6.49 18.00
C LYS A 65 -4.56 -6.51 18.52
N PHE A 66 -4.31 -7.20 19.63
CA PHE A 66 -2.99 -7.32 20.27
C PHE A 66 -1.95 -8.13 19.49
N ILE A 67 -2.36 -8.94 18.51
CA ILE A 67 -1.45 -9.80 17.72
C ILE A 67 -1.52 -9.48 16.22
N SER A 68 -2.30 -8.47 15.84
CA SER A 68 -2.61 -8.16 14.44
C SER A 68 -2.22 -6.75 14.04
N CYS A 69 -1.70 -5.96 14.97
CA CYS A 69 -1.14 -4.65 14.68
C CYS A 69 0.23 -4.77 14.02
N PHE A 70 0.68 -3.66 13.43
CA PHE A 70 2.06 -3.49 13.06
C PHE A 70 2.90 -3.36 14.34
N THR A 71 4.15 -3.80 14.28
CA THR A 71 5.02 -3.96 15.46
C THR A 71 5.30 -2.65 16.20
N ASP A 72 5.18 -1.53 15.51
CA ASP A 72 5.46 -0.18 15.98
C ASP A 72 4.24 0.75 15.95
N PHE A 73 3.05 0.19 15.69
CA PHE A 73 1.81 0.96 15.63
C PHE A 73 0.66 0.12 16.19
N PRO A 74 0.45 0.12 17.52
CA PRO A 74 -0.63 -0.65 18.13
C PRO A 74 -2.00 -0.08 17.72
N PHE A 75 -3.03 -0.92 17.77
CA PHE A 75 -4.40 -0.43 17.68
C PHE A 75 -4.73 0.50 18.87
N PRO A 76 -5.55 1.54 18.66
CA PRO A 76 -6.09 2.35 19.75
C PRO A 76 -6.81 1.52 20.84
N ASP A 77 -6.81 2.03 22.07
CA ASP A 77 -7.39 1.32 23.23
C ASP A 77 -8.90 1.12 23.12
N ASP A 78 -9.61 2.07 22.51
CA ASP A 78 -11.06 2.07 22.29
C ASP A 78 -11.52 1.09 21.21
N PHE A 79 -10.60 0.56 20.38
CA PHE A 79 -10.95 -0.46 19.40
C PHE A 79 -11.36 -1.78 20.08
N PRO A 80 -12.34 -2.51 19.54
CA PRO A 80 -12.75 -3.79 20.09
C PRO A 80 -11.61 -4.82 19.97
N ARG A 81 -11.59 -5.82 20.87
CA ARG A 81 -10.57 -6.89 20.86
C ARG A 81 -10.50 -7.60 19.50
N PHE A 82 -11.64 -7.78 18.83
CA PHE A 82 -11.75 -8.34 17.49
C PHE A 82 -12.38 -7.29 16.58
N PRO A 83 -11.55 -6.48 15.89
CA PRO A 83 -11.96 -5.38 15.02
C PRO A 83 -12.99 -5.78 13.97
N MET A 84 -13.89 -4.85 13.63
CA MET A 84 -14.73 -4.96 12.44
C MET A 84 -13.91 -4.55 11.21
N ALA A 85 -14.39 -4.88 10.01
CA ALA A 85 -13.71 -4.47 8.77
C ALA A 85 -13.51 -2.94 8.67
N GLU A 86 -14.48 -2.15 9.14
CA GLU A 86 -14.38 -0.68 9.20
C GLU A 86 -13.31 -0.19 10.18
N ASP A 87 -13.09 -0.90 11.28
CA ASP A 87 -12.03 -0.59 12.24
C ASP A 87 -10.67 -0.84 11.59
N MET A 88 -10.53 -1.96 10.88
CA MET A 88 -9.31 -2.26 10.13
C MET A 88 -9.02 -1.19 9.08
N ALA A 89 -10.04 -0.72 8.35
CA ALA A 89 -9.89 0.37 7.38
C ALA A 89 -9.35 1.65 8.04
N LYS A 90 -9.95 2.07 9.17
CA LYS A 90 -9.52 3.24 9.95
C LYS A 90 -8.08 3.08 10.44
N TYR A 91 -7.72 1.89 10.91
CA TYR A 91 -6.36 1.59 11.37
C TYR A 91 -5.31 1.69 10.26
N TYR A 92 -5.59 1.16 9.06
CA TYR A 92 -4.64 1.28 7.94
C TYR A 92 -4.53 2.71 7.42
N GLN A 93 -5.63 3.47 7.42
CA GLN A 93 -5.62 4.89 7.08
C GLN A 93 -4.76 5.67 8.09
N SER A 94 -4.97 5.47 9.40
CA SER A 94 -4.20 6.16 10.43
C SER A 94 -2.73 5.78 10.43
N TYR A 95 -2.39 4.52 10.13
CA TYR A 95 -1.02 4.08 9.93
C TYR A 95 -0.34 4.82 8.76
N ALA A 96 -1.04 4.89 7.61
CA ALA A 96 -0.51 5.56 6.43
C ALA A 96 -0.30 7.07 6.66
N GLU A 97 -1.19 7.72 7.40
CA GLU A 97 -1.05 9.13 7.78
C GLU A 97 0.09 9.34 8.79
N HIS A 98 0.17 8.50 9.83
CA HIS A 98 1.17 8.62 10.89
C HIS A 98 2.60 8.54 10.37
N PHE A 99 2.86 7.63 9.42
CA PHE A 99 4.19 7.45 8.81
C PHE A 99 4.38 8.25 7.51
N CYS A 100 3.47 9.18 7.19
CA CYS A 100 3.50 10.03 6.00
C CYS A 100 3.61 9.25 4.67
N LEU A 101 2.95 8.09 4.60
CA LEU A 101 2.98 7.20 3.43
C LEU A 101 2.06 7.67 2.31
N ILE A 102 1.03 8.47 2.63
CA ILE A 102 0.05 8.97 1.66
C ILE A 102 0.73 9.71 0.51
N ASP A 103 1.70 10.57 0.81
CA ASP A 103 2.44 11.36 -0.20
C ASP A 103 3.37 10.51 -1.07
N LYS A 104 3.62 9.25 -0.68
CA LYS A 104 4.40 8.28 -1.46
C LYS A 104 3.54 7.47 -2.42
N ILE A 105 2.22 7.53 -2.29
CA ILE A 105 1.30 6.66 -3.02
C ILE A 105 0.59 7.46 -4.11
N ARG A 106 0.66 6.94 -5.33
CA ARG A 106 -0.14 7.36 -6.47
C ARG A 106 -1.45 6.57 -6.46
N PHE A 107 -2.50 7.21 -5.97
CA PHE A 107 -3.86 6.65 -5.95
C PHE A 107 -4.50 6.71 -7.33
N SER A 108 -5.60 5.96 -7.50
CA SER A 108 -6.35 5.88 -8.76
C SER A 108 -5.45 5.56 -9.96
N THR A 109 -4.40 4.77 -9.73
CA THR A 109 -3.35 4.48 -10.71
C THR A 109 -3.23 2.98 -10.91
N VAL A 110 -3.59 2.51 -12.10
CA VAL A 110 -3.54 1.08 -12.46
C VAL A 110 -2.22 0.77 -13.15
N VAL A 111 -1.43 -0.10 -12.54
CA VAL A 111 -0.26 -0.72 -13.20
C VAL A 111 -0.77 -1.90 -14.03
N SER A 112 -0.70 -1.80 -15.35
CA SER A 112 -1.24 -2.82 -16.27
C SER A 112 -0.20 -3.88 -16.66
N SER A 113 1.09 -3.53 -16.63
CA SER A 113 2.17 -4.44 -17.00
C SER A 113 3.48 -4.05 -16.30
N VAL A 114 4.28 -5.07 -15.98
CA VAL A 114 5.61 -4.95 -15.41
C VAL A 114 6.54 -5.82 -16.24
N ARG A 115 7.63 -5.24 -16.76
CA ARG A 115 8.63 -5.96 -17.55
C ARG A 115 10.04 -5.47 -17.22
N ARG A 116 11.04 -6.31 -17.49
CA ARG A 116 12.44 -5.88 -17.46
C ARG A 116 12.75 -5.00 -18.67
N SER A 117 13.64 -4.03 -18.49
CA SER A 117 14.23 -3.29 -19.60
C SER A 117 15.04 -4.22 -20.51
N SER A 118 15.27 -3.81 -21.75
CA SER A 118 16.01 -4.62 -22.75
C SER A 118 17.46 -4.91 -22.34
N ASP A 119 18.04 -4.09 -21.48
CA ASP A 119 19.39 -4.23 -20.92
C ASP A 119 19.41 -4.87 -19.52
N ASP A 120 18.25 -5.30 -19.00
CA ASP A 120 18.05 -5.91 -17.68
C ASP A 120 18.50 -5.05 -16.48
N THR A 121 18.63 -3.74 -16.67
CA THR A 121 19.07 -2.80 -15.62
C THR A 121 17.93 -2.24 -14.77
N ALA A 122 16.70 -2.25 -15.29
CA ALA A 122 15.54 -1.63 -14.65
C ALA A 122 14.24 -2.43 -14.83
N TRP A 123 13.26 -2.11 -13.99
CA TRP A 123 11.86 -2.49 -14.16
C TRP A 123 11.10 -1.37 -14.85
N LEU A 124 10.28 -1.74 -15.83
CA LEU A 124 9.41 -0.85 -16.59
C LEU A 124 7.96 -1.16 -16.23
N LEU A 125 7.25 -0.16 -15.73
CA LEU A 125 5.85 -0.22 -15.33
C LEU A 125 5.00 0.54 -16.33
N ASP A 126 4.06 -0.14 -16.99
CA ASP A 126 3.05 0.53 -17.79
C ASP A 126 1.87 0.95 -16.90
N ILE A 127 1.52 2.22 -16.98
CA ILE A 127 0.41 2.80 -16.23
C ILE A 127 -0.74 3.08 -17.19
N GLU A 128 -1.95 2.66 -16.84
CA GLU A 128 -3.13 2.97 -17.67
C GLU A 128 -3.35 4.47 -17.79
N GLY A 129 -3.47 4.96 -19.03
CA GLY A 129 -3.70 6.37 -19.33
C GLY A 129 -2.44 7.24 -19.39
N GLU A 130 -1.25 6.70 -19.15
CA GLU A 130 0.02 7.42 -19.31
C GLU A 130 0.77 7.00 -20.58
N GLU A 131 1.45 7.97 -21.19
CA GLU A 131 2.32 7.71 -22.34
C GLU A 131 3.68 7.19 -21.89
N GLY A 132 3.94 5.91 -22.19
CA GLY A 132 5.22 5.27 -21.95
C GLY A 132 5.39 4.70 -20.53
N PRO A 133 6.33 3.75 -20.35
CA PRO A 133 6.53 3.11 -19.07
C PRO A 133 7.34 3.98 -18.11
N LEU A 134 7.04 3.86 -16.82
CA LEU A 134 7.87 4.39 -15.73
C LEU A 134 9.01 3.41 -15.41
N SER A 135 10.21 3.93 -15.15
CA SER A 135 11.39 3.12 -14.84
C SER A 135 11.74 3.17 -13.36
N PHE A 136 12.05 2.00 -12.77
CA PHE A 136 12.46 1.80 -11.38
C PHE A 136 13.60 0.81 -11.27
N ASP A 137 14.44 0.95 -10.24
CA ASP A 137 15.56 0.03 -9.98
C ASP A 137 15.08 -1.29 -9.35
N LYS A 138 13.97 -1.25 -8.61
CA LYS A 138 13.35 -2.39 -7.92
C LYS A 138 11.83 -2.36 -7.98
#